data_AF-A0A6N2MHC7-F1
#
_entry.id   AF-A0A6N2MHC7-F1
#
_cell.length_a   1.000
_cell.length_b   1.000
_cell.length_c   1.000
_cell.angle_alpha   90.00
_cell.angle_beta   90.00
_cell.angle_gamma   90.00
#
_symmetry.space_group_name_H-M   'P 1'
#
loop_
_entity.id
_entity.type
_entity.pdbx_description
1 polymer ?
#
loop_
_entity_poly.entity_id
_entity_poly.type
_entity_poly.pdbx_seq_one_letter_code
_entity_poly.pdbx_strand_id
1 'polypeptide(L)'
;MQGAPGIRFVLHGTPRQWCDSSRVLIREEKDRLAHLLESESRRSGGKLQVCEKFYFGDRPPNLQMHFEIIEVMDATTFMIITLMFTFVPFTHSVPFVVFHGISDKCSNKGVKQFTERLTKWSGIQGHCIEIGDDSWTMPLLDQTEIACEKVKSMSELSDGYNLIGLSQGSLIARGVIEFCDGGPPSTIICLLLDDLIKSEIYSTYVQEHLAPSGYIKIPTDIPAYLKGCSFLPKVNNEIKNTRNSTYKERFASLENLVLIMFEQDTVLVPKETSWFGYYPDGSYDTILPAQETQLYTEDWIGLKTLDEAGKVKFINVSGGHLDISQTDMKKYVLPYLVEQAPSPSLQIEKGPSSCRWVSAIKNNFMELVGRAEDRNLLDIRR
;
A
#
# COMPACT_ATOMS: atom_id res chain seq x y z
N MET A 1 36.44 38.76 18.51
CA MET A 1 35.55 37.92 17.69
C MET A 1 35.59 36.50 18.26
N GLN A 2 34.50 36.02 18.85
CA GLN A 2 34.39 34.60 19.23
C GLN A 2 33.98 33.81 17.98
N GLY A 3 34.76 32.78 17.63
CA GLY A 3 34.43 31.90 16.51
C GLY A 3 33.23 31.01 16.83
N ALA A 4 32.55 30.51 15.79
CA ALA A 4 31.49 29.52 15.95
C ALA A 4 32.01 28.28 16.70
N PRO A 5 31.21 27.69 17.61
CA PRO A 5 31.62 26.51 18.37
C PRO A 5 31.92 25.33 17.45
N GLY A 6 32.94 24.54 17.81
CA GLY A 6 33.30 23.34 17.08
C GLY A 6 32.25 22.23 17.22
N ILE A 7 32.09 21.43 16.18
CA ILE A 7 31.16 20.29 16.14
C ILE A 7 31.91 19.04 16.61
N ARG A 8 31.32 18.28 17.54
CA ARG A 8 31.85 16.97 17.97
C ARG A 8 30.94 15.85 17.49
N PHE A 9 31.48 14.93 16.69
CA PHE A 9 30.86 13.66 16.37
C PHE A 9 31.39 12.58 17.32
N VAL A 10 30.49 11.81 17.92
CA VAL A 10 30.86 10.64 18.72
C VAL A 10 30.17 9.42 18.12
N LEU A 11 30.96 8.42 17.73
CA LEU A 11 30.46 7.12 17.32
C LEU A 11 30.33 6.26 18.57
N HIS A 12 29.16 5.67 18.80
CA HIS A 12 28.84 4.88 20.00
C HIS A 12 28.57 3.42 19.63
N GLY A 13 29.02 2.46 20.45
CA GLY A 13 28.65 1.07 20.26
C GLY A 13 29.30 0.09 21.23
N THR A 14 28.85 -1.15 21.16
CA THR A 14 29.27 -2.29 21.99
C THR A 14 30.11 -3.30 21.20
N PRO A 15 30.83 -4.24 21.86
CA PRO A 15 31.43 -5.39 21.21
C PRO A 15 30.45 -6.17 20.31
N ARG A 16 29.16 -6.24 20.69
CA ARG A 16 28.10 -6.87 19.90
C ARG A 16 27.77 -6.15 18.59
N GLN A 17 28.06 -4.84 18.48
CA GLN A 17 27.83 -4.06 17.27
C GLN A 17 29.08 -3.91 16.42
N TRP A 18 30.25 -3.68 17.03
CA TRP A 18 31.48 -3.33 16.30
C TRP A 18 32.47 -4.49 16.13
N CYS A 19 32.34 -5.57 16.91
CA CYS A 19 33.28 -6.69 16.90
C CYS A 19 32.62 -8.04 16.56
N ASP A 20 31.37 -8.02 16.09
CA ASP A 20 30.62 -9.22 15.70
C ASP A 20 31.11 -9.78 14.36
N SER A 21 31.74 -10.96 14.40
CA SER A 21 32.20 -11.68 13.22
C SER A 21 31.09 -12.15 12.29
N SER A 22 29.83 -12.21 12.75
CA SER A 22 28.66 -12.50 11.91
C SER A 22 28.04 -11.25 11.24
N ARG A 23 28.49 -10.04 11.61
CA ARG A 23 27.93 -8.75 11.13
C ARG A 23 29.02 -7.75 10.73
N VAL A 24 30.04 -8.25 10.02
CA VAL A 24 31.24 -7.49 9.62
C VAL A 24 30.92 -6.14 8.94
N LEU A 25 29.85 -6.08 8.14
CA LEU A 25 29.40 -4.86 7.46
C LEU A 25 29.20 -3.66 8.41
N ILE A 26 28.65 -3.88 9.61
CA ILE A 26 28.38 -2.80 10.58
C ILE A 26 29.69 -2.12 11.03
N ARG A 27 30.77 -2.91 11.19
CA ARG A 27 32.11 -2.38 11.48
C ARG A 27 32.66 -1.62 10.28
N GLU A 28 32.55 -2.19 9.07
CA GLU A 28 33.07 -1.55 7.85
C GLU A 28 32.39 -0.20 7.55
N GLU A 29 31.08 -0.08 7.78
CA GLU A 29 30.35 1.17 7.61
C GLU A 29 30.74 2.21 8.67
N LYS A 30 30.88 1.79 9.94
CA LYS A 30 31.42 2.65 11.01
C LYS A 30 32.82 3.16 10.65
N ASP A 31 33.73 2.28 10.24
CA ASP A 31 35.12 2.63 9.92
C ASP A 31 35.21 3.58 8.72
N ARG A 32 34.38 3.38 7.68
CA ARG A 32 34.25 4.31 6.54
C ARG A 32 33.76 5.69 6.99
N LEU A 33 32.73 5.75 7.83
CA LEU A 33 32.20 7.01 8.36
C LEU A 33 33.23 7.73 9.25
N ALA A 34 33.90 7.02 10.14
CA ALA A 34 34.98 7.55 10.97
C ALA A 34 36.09 8.17 10.10
N HIS A 35 36.56 7.45 9.08
CA HIS A 35 37.59 7.93 8.16
C HIS A 35 37.16 9.19 7.37
N LEU A 36 35.90 9.26 6.91
CA LEU A 36 35.36 10.45 6.26
C LEU A 36 35.32 11.67 7.20
N LEU A 37 34.83 11.47 8.43
CA LEU A 37 34.76 12.53 9.44
C LEU A 37 36.15 12.99 9.90
N GLU A 38 37.13 12.10 10.01
CA GLU A 38 38.52 12.45 10.30
C GLU A 38 39.19 13.22 9.16
N SER A 39 38.92 12.83 7.91
CA SER A 39 39.42 13.54 6.73
C SER A 39 38.92 14.99 6.72
N GLU A 40 37.63 15.18 6.99
CA GLU A 40 37.04 16.52 7.07
C GLU A 40 37.48 17.28 8.34
N SER A 41 37.73 16.58 9.46
CA SER A 41 38.29 17.17 10.68
C SER A 41 39.62 17.88 10.39
N ARG A 42 40.53 17.22 9.65
CA ARG A 42 41.82 17.78 9.23
C ARG A 42 41.65 19.01 8.33
N ARG A 43 40.63 19.02 7.45
CA ARG A 43 40.30 20.16 6.56
C ARG A 43 39.63 21.32 7.31
N SER A 44 38.90 21.04 8.39
CA SER A 44 38.15 22.02 9.17
C SER A 44 38.99 22.95 10.06
N GLY A 45 40.30 22.71 10.16
CA GLY A 45 41.19 23.45 11.06
C GLY A 45 40.91 23.19 12.54
N GLY A 46 40.50 21.97 12.90
CA GLY A 46 40.17 21.58 14.28
C GLY A 46 38.77 22.00 14.75
N LYS A 47 37.91 22.52 13.86
CA LYS A 47 36.50 22.83 14.18
C LYS A 47 35.60 21.59 14.27
N LEU A 48 36.02 20.47 13.70
CA LEU A 48 35.35 19.18 13.79
C LEU A 48 36.20 18.22 14.62
N GLN A 49 35.65 17.67 15.70
CA GLN A 49 36.28 16.63 16.52
C GLN A 49 35.53 15.30 16.35
N VAL A 50 36.25 14.22 16.08
CA VAL A 50 35.71 12.86 16.01
C VAL A 50 36.17 12.07 17.23
N CYS A 51 35.28 11.29 17.83
CA CYS A 51 35.60 10.40 18.94
C CYS A 51 34.86 9.07 18.77
N GLU A 52 35.47 7.96 19.17
CA GLU A 52 34.77 6.68 19.33
C GLU A 52 34.59 6.39 20.82
N LYS A 53 33.38 6.02 21.22
CA LYS A 53 33.04 5.62 22.59
C LYS A 53 32.53 4.18 22.58
N PHE A 54 33.41 3.28 22.99
CA PHE A 54 33.14 1.84 23.07
C PHE A 54 32.64 1.47 24.46
N TYR A 55 31.46 0.88 24.54
CA TYR A 55 30.78 0.50 25.79
C TYR A 55 30.94 -0.99 26.04
N PHE A 56 31.18 -1.38 27.29
CA PHE A 56 31.35 -2.79 27.71
C PHE A 56 32.50 -3.53 26.99
N GLY A 57 33.56 -2.81 26.61
CA GLY A 57 34.73 -3.39 25.91
C GLY A 57 35.50 -4.45 26.70
N ASP A 58 35.20 -4.57 27.99
CA ASP A 58 35.67 -5.58 28.94
C ASP A 58 34.86 -6.90 28.90
N ARG A 59 33.73 -6.95 28.17
CA ARG A 59 32.78 -8.07 28.18
C ARG A 59 32.66 -8.74 26.79
N PRO A 60 32.40 -10.07 26.73
CA PRO A 60 32.16 -10.76 25.47
C PRO A 60 30.82 -10.35 24.83
N PRO A 61 30.73 -10.24 23.49
CA PRO A 61 29.49 -9.92 22.77
C PRO A 61 28.31 -10.79 23.17
N ASN A 62 27.19 -10.18 23.58
CA ASN A 62 25.94 -10.89 23.88
C ASN A 62 24.71 -10.05 23.51
N LEU A 63 23.52 -10.64 23.55
CA LEU A 63 22.27 -9.96 23.15
C LEU A 63 21.83 -8.86 24.14
N GLN A 64 22.09 -9.05 25.44
CA GLN A 64 21.67 -8.16 26.52
C GLN A 64 22.34 -6.78 26.45
N MET A 65 23.57 -6.72 25.91
CA MET A 65 24.30 -5.48 25.65
C MET A 65 23.51 -4.41 24.85
N HIS A 66 22.56 -4.84 24.01
CA HIS A 66 21.73 -3.91 23.24
C HIS A 66 20.78 -3.10 24.13
N PHE A 67 20.31 -3.67 25.24
CA PHE A 67 19.45 -3.00 26.21
C PHE A 67 20.30 -2.26 27.25
N GLU A 68 21.39 -2.86 27.74
CA GLU A 68 22.31 -2.23 28.71
C GLU A 68 22.96 -0.94 28.17
N ILE A 69 23.26 -0.84 26.86
CA ILE A 69 23.87 0.40 26.32
C ILE A 69 22.90 1.59 26.40
N ILE A 70 21.59 1.36 26.28
CA ILE A 70 20.57 2.41 26.30
C ILE A 70 20.54 3.07 27.69
N GLU A 71 20.74 2.31 28.77
CA GLU A 71 20.78 2.82 30.14
C GLU A 71 22.08 3.59 30.47
N VAL A 72 23.17 3.34 29.72
CA VAL A 72 24.50 3.94 29.94
C VAL A 72 24.81 5.07 28.95
N MET A 73 23.97 5.27 27.93
CA MET A 73 24.00 6.44 27.06
C MET A 73 23.42 7.65 27.80
N ASP A 74 24.32 8.49 28.33
CA ASP A 74 24.05 9.74 29.06
C ASP A 74 22.77 10.45 28.57
N ALA A 75 21.84 10.71 29.49
CA ALA A 75 20.52 11.26 29.20
C ALA A 75 20.54 12.58 28.40
N THR A 76 21.64 13.34 28.49
CA THR A 76 21.85 14.53 27.64
C THR A 76 22.06 14.19 26.17
N THR A 77 22.76 13.08 25.88
CA THR A 77 22.95 12.56 24.53
C THR A 77 21.66 11.94 24.02
N PHE A 78 20.93 11.19 24.87
CA PHE A 78 19.62 10.64 24.53
C PHE A 78 18.63 11.75 24.15
N MET A 79 18.51 12.81 24.97
CA MET A 79 17.66 13.98 24.67
C MET A 79 18.02 14.66 23.35
N ILE A 80 19.31 14.84 23.02
CA ILE A 80 19.73 15.45 21.74
C ILE A 80 19.39 14.53 20.55
N ILE A 81 19.56 13.22 20.70
CA ILE A 81 19.16 12.23 19.68
C ILE A 81 17.64 12.29 19.47
N THR A 82 16.84 12.23 20.54
CA THR A 82 15.37 12.37 20.44
C THR A 82 14.97 13.70 19.81
N LEU A 83 15.66 14.81 20.12
CA LEU A 83 15.39 16.11 19.50
C LEU A 83 15.75 16.12 17.99
N MET A 84 16.90 15.56 17.59
CA MET A 84 17.28 15.49 16.18
C MET A 84 16.32 14.57 15.38
N PHE A 85 15.90 13.44 15.94
CA PHE A 85 14.92 12.55 15.32
C PHE A 85 13.48 13.12 15.30
N THR A 86 13.13 14.06 16.18
CA THR A 86 11.84 14.78 16.12
C THR A 86 11.85 15.97 15.14
N PHE A 87 13.01 16.40 14.65
CA PHE A 87 13.14 17.50 13.68
C PHE A 87 13.64 17.09 12.28
N VAL A 88 14.10 15.85 12.09
CA VAL A 88 14.31 15.27 10.75
C VAL A 88 13.05 14.49 10.38
N PRO A 89 12.20 14.98 9.45
CA PRO A 89 11.13 14.16 8.92
C PRO A 89 11.76 13.02 8.12
N PHE A 90 11.77 11.82 8.70
CA PHE A 90 11.98 10.59 7.94
C PHE A 90 10.77 10.40 7.03
N THR A 91 10.87 10.94 5.81
CA THR A 91 9.94 10.64 4.72
C THR A 91 10.14 9.18 4.31
N HIS A 92 9.50 8.26 5.04
CA HIS A 92 9.38 6.88 4.59
C HIS A 92 8.50 6.89 3.34
N SER A 93 9.14 6.61 2.20
CA SER A 93 8.46 6.39 0.93
C SER A 93 7.67 5.08 1.02
N VAL A 94 6.38 5.16 1.33
CA VAL A 94 5.50 3.98 1.39
C VAL A 94 5.42 3.36 -0.02
N PRO A 95 6.01 2.17 -0.27
CA PRO A 95 6.08 1.57 -1.59
C PRO A 95 4.67 1.25 -2.13
N PHE A 96 4.57 0.95 -3.43
CA PHE A 96 3.30 0.54 -4.01
C PHE A 96 3.37 -0.78 -4.76
N VAL A 97 2.29 -1.54 -4.68
CA VAL A 97 2.11 -2.87 -5.26
C VAL A 97 1.05 -2.81 -6.36
N VAL A 98 1.34 -3.40 -7.51
CA VAL A 98 0.43 -3.47 -8.67
C VAL A 98 0.04 -4.93 -8.93
N PHE A 99 -1.27 -5.19 -8.97
CA PHE A 99 -1.85 -6.45 -9.44
C PHE A 99 -2.52 -6.24 -10.80
N HIS A 100 -2.07 -7.00 -11.80
CA HIS A 100 -2.56 -6.89 -13.16
C HIS A 100 -3.93 -7.56 -13.36
N GLY A 101 -4.55 -7.32 -14.51
CA GLY A 101 -5.81 -7.93 -14.89
C GLY A 101 -5.66 -9.33 -15.47
N ILE A 102 -6.81 -9.95 -15.77
CA ILE A 102 -6.88 -11.21 -16.49
C ILE A 102 -6.24 -11.10 -17.88
N SER A 103 -5.60 -12.18 -18.33
CA SER A 103 -4.88 -12.26 -19.61
C SER A 103 -3.66 -11.33 -19.75
N ASP A 104 -3.27 -10.64 -18.67
CA ASP A 104 -2.13 -9.73 -18.62
C ASP A 104 -1.00 -10.32 -17.73
N LYS A 105 0.14 -9.63 -17.64
CA LYS A 105 1.28 -10.02 -16.81
C LYS A 105 2.20 -8.84 -16.53
N CYS A 106 3.01 -8.90 -15.47
CA CYS A 106 3.92 -7.81 -15.11
C CYS A 106 4.99 -7.51 -16.18
N SER A 107 5.34 -8.51 -17.00
CA SER A 107 6.25 -8.34 -18.13
C SER A 107 5.63 -7.69 -19.38
N ASN A 108 4.30 -7.61 -19.48
CA ASN A 108 3.62 -7.00 -20.62
C ASN A 108 3.81 -5.48 -20.63
N LYS A 109 3.85 -4.92 -21.85
CA LYS A 109 4.17 -3.50 -22.09
C LYS A 109 3.24 -2.55 -21.34
N GLY A 110 1.94 -2.85 -21.24
CA GLY A 110 0.95 -2.01 -20.56
C GLY A 110 1.26 -1.86 -19.08
N VAL A 111 1.19 -2.96 -18.32
CA VAL A 111 1.46 -3.03 -16.87
C VAL A 111 2.87 -2.53 -16.53
N LYS A 112 3.87 -2.94 -17.32
CA LYS A 112 5.24 -2.47 -17.13
C LYS A 112 5.36 -0.96 -17.27
N GLN A 113 4.85 -0.38 -18.36
CA GLN A 113 4.91 1.08 -18.55
C GLN A 113 4.05 1.84 -17.54
N PHE A 114 2.91 1.29 -17.10
CA PHE A 114 2.10 1.85 -16.02
C PHE A 114 2.91 1.95 -14.71
N THR A 115 3.54 0.85 -14.31
CA THR A 115 4.35 0.77 -13.08
C THR A 115 5.58 1.67 -13.17
N GLU A 116 6.36 1.58 -14.24
CA GLU A 116 7.56 2.41 -14.47
C GLU A 116 7.23 3.91 -14.51
N ARG A 117 6.08 4.31 -15.08
CA ARG A 117 5.64 5.71 -15.08
C ARG A 117 5.28 6.19 -13.68
N LEU A 118 4.52 5.41 -12.91
CA LEU A 118 4.17 5.79 -11.54
C LEU A 118 5.42 5.91 -10.69
N THR A 119 6.32 4.92 -10.69
CA THR A 119 7.61 4.98 -9.99
C THR A 119 8.43 6.20 -10.40
N LYS A 120 8.48 6.54 -11.69
CA LYS A 120 9.20 7.72 -12.18
C LYS A 120 8.55 9.05 -11.77
N TRP A 121 7.22 9.12 -11.70
CA TRP A 121 6.51 10.36 -11.33
C TRP A 121 6.44 10.58 -9.82
N SER A 122 6.37 9.50 -9.03
CA SER A 122 6.29 9.58 -7.57
C SER A 122 7.66 9.60 -6.89
N GLY A 123 8.68 9.01 -7.51
CA GLY A 123 9.96 8.71 -6.85
C GLY A 123 9.89 7.52 -5.88
N ILE A 124 8.74 6.84 -5.81
CA ILE A 124 8.46 5.73 -4.90
C ILE A 124 8.67 4.40 -5.62
N GLN A 125 9.24 3.42 -4.93
CA GLN A 125 9.44 2.09 -5.47
C GLN A 125 8.10 1.38 -5.73
N GLY A 126 7.90 0.97 -6.99
CA GLY A 126 6.70 0.27 -7.46
C GLY A 126 7.02 -1.18 -7.82
N HIS A 127 6.21 -2.11 -7.33
CA HIS A 127 6.38 -3.54 -7.55
C HIS A 127 5.14 -4.10 -8.23
N CYS A 128 5.28 -4.69 -9.42
CA CYS A 128 4.22 -5.51 -9.99
C CYS A 128 4.40 -6.96 -9.52
N ILE A 129 3.32 -7.56 -9.02
CA ILE A 129 3.33 -8.93 -8.50
C ILE A 129 2.69 -9.86 -9.53
N GLU A 130 3.52 -10.68 -10.16
CA GLU A 130 3.10 -11.72 -11.11
C GLU A 130 2.41 -12.85 -10.34
N ILE A 131 1.26 -13.35 -10.80
CA ILE A 131 0.50 -14.41 -10.12
C ILE A 131 0.26 -15.58 -11.08
N GLY A 132 0.94 -16.70 -10.82
CA GLY A 132 0.95 -17.86 -11.72
C GLY A 132 1.55 -17.56 -13.09
N ASP A 133 1.40 -18.52 -14.00
CA ASP A 133 1.67 -18.33 -15.44
C ASP A 133 0.38 -18.00 -16.23
N ASP A 134 -0.80 -18.26 -15.65
CA ASP A 134 -2.11 -17.99 -16.25
C ASP A 134 -3.18 -17.58 -15.22
N SER A 135 -3.64 -16.33 -15.35
CA SER A 135 -4.77 -15.74 -14.61
C SER A 135 -6.17 -16.27 -14.97
N TRP A 136 -6.33 -17.00 -16.09
CA TRP A 136 -7.64 -17.53 -16.51
C TRP A 136 -8.05 -18.78 -15.75
N THR A 137 -7.12 -19.71 -15.55
CA THR A 137 -7.42 -21.05 -15.03
C THR A 137 -7.23 -21.20 -13.52
N MET A 138 -6.43 -20.32 -12.89
CA MET A 138 -6.18 -20.35 -11.44
C MET A 138 -7.31 -19.66 -10.65
N PRO A 139 -7.99 -20.34 -9.70
CA PRO A 139 -9.01 -19.74 -8.85
C PRO A 139 -8.52 -18.47 -8.12
N LEU A 140 -9.43 -17.52 -7.91
CA LEU A 140 -9.11 -16.22 -7.29
C LEU A 140 -8.65 -16.34 -5.83
N LEU A 141 -9.08 -17.40 -5.12
CA LEU A 141 -8.61 -17.70 -3.77
C LEU A 141 -7.12 -18.06 -3.80
N ASP A 142 -6.72 -18.97 -4.68
CA ASP A 142 -5.33 -19.40 -4.88
C ASP A 142 -4.45 -18.23 -5.37
N GLN A 143 -4.96 -17.42 -6.31
CA GLN A 143 -4.31 -16.18 -6.73
C GLN A 143 -4.09 -15.23 -5.55
N THR A 144 -5.07 -15.10 -4.66
CA THR A 144 -4.99 -14.27 -3.46
C THR A 144 -3.99 -14.83 -2.45
N GLU A 145 -3.95 -16.16 -2.24
CA GLU A 145 -2.98 -16.80 -1.36
C GLU A 145 -1.54 -16.57 -1.84
N ILE A 146 -1.27 -16.79 -3.14
CA ILE A 146 0.03 -16.51 -3.76
C ILE A 146 0.40 -15.02 -3.67
N ALA A 147 -0.55 -14.12 -3.92
CA ALA A 147 -0.34 -12.68 -3.76
C ALA A 147 0.03 -12.33 -2.31
N CYS A 148 -0.66 -12.93 -1.35
CA CYS A 148 -0.48 -12.75 0.08
C CYS A 148 0.90 -13.23 0.56
N GLU A 149 1.36 -14.40 0.09
CA GLU A 149 2.70 -14.91 0.38
C GLU A 149 3.80 -14.01 -0.20
N LYS A 150 3.67 -13.60 -1.47
CA LYS A 150 4.66 -12.75 -2.14
C LYS A 150 4.79 -11.39 -1.45
N VAL A 151 3.68 -10.73 -1.13
CA VAL A 151 3.68 -9.45 -0.40
C VAL A 151 4.34 -9.59 0.97
N LYS A 152 4.06 -10.65 1.73
CA LYS A 152 4.72 -10.90 3.04
C LYS A 152 6.20 -11.24 2.94
N SER A 153 6.66 -11.81 1.81
CA SER A 153 8.07 -12.15 1.61
C SER A 153 8.96 -10.93 1.35
N MET A 154 8.36 -9.79 1.00
CA MET A 154 9.05 -8.56 0.63
C MET A 154 9.23 -7.67 1.86
N SER A 155 10.44 -7.68 2.43
CA SER A 155 10.78 -6.90 3.63
C SER A 155 10.54 -5.40 3.48
N GLU A 156 10.64 -4.87 2.26
CA GLU A 156 10.36 -3.47 1.94
C GLU A 156 8.89 -3.07 2.13
N LEU A 157 7.96 -4.04 2.19
CA LEU A 157 6.53 -3.82 2.38
C LEU A 157 6.10 -3.97 3.87
N SER A 158 7.00 -4.30 4.80
CA SER A 158 6.62 -4.62 6.19
C SER A 158 5.98 -3.47 6.95
N ASP A 159 6.38 -2.25 6.61
CA ASP A 159 6.02 -1.02 7.33
C ASP A 159 4.80 -0.32 6.69
N GLY A 160 4.16 -0.97 5.71
CA GLY A 160 3.01 -0.48 4.95
C GLY A 160 3.30 -0.33 3.46
N TYR A 161 2.27 -0.42 2.64
CA TYR A 161 2.34 -0.28 1.19
C TYR A 161 1.00 0.16 0.60
N ASN A 162 1.06 0.87 -0.53
CA ASN A 162 -0.10 1.22 -1.34
C ASN A 162 -0.47 0.06 -2.29
N LEU A 163 -1.76 -0.11 -2.58
CA LEU A 163 -2.27 -1.15 -3.48
C LEU A 163 -2.95 -0.54 -4.72
N ILE A 164 -2.59 -1.06 -5.89
CA ILE A 164 -3.23 -0.73 -7.17
C ILE A 164 -3.65 -2.03 -7.85
N GLY A 165 -4.94 -2.30 -7.91
CA GLY A 165 -5.51 -3.37 -8.72
C GLY A 165 -5.96 -2.87 -10.08
N LEU A 166 -5.72 -3.67 -11.13
CA LEU A 166 -6.18 -3.41 -12.49
C LEU A 166 -7.17 -4.51 -12.90
N SER A 167 -8.40 -4.15 -13.25
CA SER A 167 -9.45 -5.10 -13.65
C SER A 167 -9.61 -6.22 -12.59
N GLN A 168 -9.52 -7.51 -12.96
CA GLN A 168 -9.53 -8.66 -12.03
C GLN A 168 -8.52 -8.51 -10.87
N GLY A 169 -7.36 -7.88 -11.08
CA GLY A 169 -6.37 -7.64 -10.02
C GLY A 169 -6.88 -6.77 -8.86
N SER A 170 -7.97 -6.03 -9.06
CA SER A 170 -8.68 -5.28 -8.00
C SER A 170 -9.35 -6.20 -6.99
N LEU A 171 -9.88 -7.35 -7.45
CA LEU A 171 -10.45 -8.36 -6.57
C LEU A 171 -9.37 -9.10 -5.80
N ILE A 172 -8.22 -9.39 -6.43
CA ILE A 172 -7.05 -9.94 -5.74
C ILE A 172 -6.51 -8.95 -4.69
N ALA A 173 -6.40 -7.67 -5.03
CA ALA A 173 -6.00 -6.63 -4.07
C ALA A 173 -6.96 -6.56 -2.86
N ARG A 174 -8.27 -6.65 -3.08
CA ARG A 174 -9.27 -6.76 -1.99
C ARG A 174 -9.10 -8.04 -1.18
N GLY A 175 -8.87 -9.18 -1.83
CA GLY A 175 -8.56 -10.45 -1.17
C GLY A 175 -7.32 -10.35 -0.27
N VAL A 176 -6.28 -9.65 -0.73
CA VAL A 176 -5.07 -9.36 0.08
C VAL A 176 -5.41 -8.47 1.27
N ILE A 177 -6.25 -7.44 1.11
CA ILE A 177 -6.67 -6.57 2.23
C ILE A 177 -7.48 -7.35 3.27
N GLU A 178 -8.43 -8.18 2.82
CA GLU A 178 -9.44 -8.78 3.70
C GLU A 178 -8.99 -10.13 4.28
N PHE A 179 -8.42 -11.02 3.46
CA PHE A 179 -8.14 -12.40 3.84
C PHE A 179 -6.72 -12.60 4.42
N CYS A 180 -5.78 -11.66 4.23
CA CYS A 180 -4.37 -11.94 4.50
C CYS A 180 -4.00 -12.17 5.95
N ASP A 181 -3.38 -13.35 6.15
CA ASP A 181 -2.99 -13.94 7.41
C ASP A 181 -1.54 -14.50 7.37
N GLY A 182 -0.50 -13.99 8.05
CA GLY A 182 -0.48 -13.03 9.15
C GLY A 182 -0.39 -11.53 8.82
N GLY A 183 -0.83 -10.62 9.71
CA GLY A 183 -1.60 -10.90 10.93
C GLY A 183 -2.88 -11.71 10.63
N PRO A 184 -3.31 -12.69 11.46
CA PRO A 184 -3.36 -14.14 11.12
C PRO A 184 -4.67 -14.90 11.51
N PRO A 185 -4.75 -16.27 11.53
CA PRO A 185 -4.88 -17.27 10.45
C PRO A 185 -6.23 -18.05 10.45
N SER A 186 -6.72 -18.53 9.30
CA SER A 186 -7.68 -19.67 9.30
C SER A 186 -7.68 -20.60 8.07
N THR A 187 -7.24 -21.84 8.30
CA THR A 187 -7.67 -23.02 7.54
C THR A 187 -9.18 -23.21 7.64
N ILE A 188 -9.87 -23.53 6.54
CA ILE A 188 -11.13 -24.31 6.56
C ILE A 188 -11.36 -24.95 5.18
N ILE A 189 -11.12 -26.26 5.14
CA ILE A 189 -12.09 -27.30 4.80
C ILE A 189 -12.89 -27.06 3.49
N CYS A 190 -12.47 -27.77 2.45
CA CYS A 190 -13.33 -28.12 1.32
C CYS A 190 -14.47 -29.04 1.81
N LEU A 191 -15.71 -28.61 1.64
CA LEU A 191 -16.90 -29.45 1.76
C LEU A 191 -17.68 -29.43 0.46
N LEU A 192 -17.44 -30.48 -0.32
CA LEU A 192 -18.32 -30.98 -1.37
C LEU A 192 -19.77 -31.06 -0.86
N LEU A 193 -20.72 -30.67 -1.71
CA LEU A 193 -21.97 -31.42 -1.93
C LEU A 193 -22.71 -30.84 -3.15
N ASP A 194 -22.69 -31.60 -4.24
CA ASP A 194 -23.51 -31.35 -5.42
C ASP A 194 -25.00 -31.33 -5.08
N ASP A 195 -25.74 -30.51 -5.81
CA ASP A 195 -26.99 -30.99 -6.42
C ASP A 195 -27.18 -30.21 -7.72
N LEU A 196 -27.19 -30.94 -8.83
CA LEU A 196 -27.11 -30.40 -10.19
C LEU A 196 -28.45 -29.81 -10.66
N ILE A 197 -28.38 -28.98 -11.71
CA ILE A 197 -29.48 -28.46 -12.56
C ILE A 197 -29.92 -27.02 -12.20
N LYS A 198 -29.05 -26.04 -12.53
CA LYS A 198 -29.38 -24.88 -13.42
C LYS A 198 -28.28 -23.81 -13.56
N SER A 199 -27.19 -23.89 -12.82
CA SER A 199 -26.01 -23.02 -13.04
C SER A 199 -24.74 -23.83 -13.24
N GLU A 200 -24.31 -23.97 -14.49
CA GLU A 200 -23.03 -24.60 -14.85
C GLU A 200 -21.83 -23.74 -14.39
N ILE A 201 -22.00 -22.41 -14.38
CA ILE A 201 -20.96 -21.46 -13.96
C ILE A 201 -20.66 -21.52 -12.45
N TYR A 202 -21.61 -21.99 -11.63
CA TYR A 202 -21.45 -22.24 -10.19
C TYR A 202 -21.17 -23.71 -9.85
N SER A 203 -20.84 -24.54 -10.83
CA SER A 203 -20.35 -25.89 -10.58
C SER A 203 -18.94 -25.87 -10.01
N THR A 204 -18.63 -26.81 -9.11
CA THR A 204 -17.30 -26.97 -8.48
C THR A 204 -16.18 -26.98 -9.53
N TYR A 205 -16.35 -27.77 -10.60
CA TYR A 205 -15.38 -27.85 -11.68
C TYR A 205 -15.07 -26.49 -12.31
N VAL A 206 -16.09 -25.69 -12.63
CA VAL A 206 -15.87 -24.38 -13.26
C VAL A 206 -15.27 -23.37 -12.28
N GLN A 207 -15.67 -23.42 -11.00
CA GLN A 207 -15.11 -22.57 -9.94
C GLN A 207 -13.63 -22.88 -9.64
N GLU A 208 -13.20 -24.13 -9.83
CA GLU A 208 -11.81 -24.60 -9.65
C GLU A 208 -10.92 -24.40 -10.89
N HIS A 209 -11.49 -24.17 -12.08
CA HIS A 209 -10.73 -24.15 -13.35
C HIS A 209 -10.95 -22.88 -14.21
N LEU A 210 -11.79 -21.94 -13.78
CA LEU A 210 -12.08 -20.69 -14.50
C LEU A 210 -12.20 -19.52 -13.52
N ALA A 211 -11.12 -18.76 -13.35
CA ALA A 211 -11.04 -17.63 -12.42
C ALA A 211 -12.19 -16.60 -12.55
N PRO A 212 -12.66 -16.22 -13.76
CA PRO A 212 -13.84 -15.36 -13.91
C PRO A 212 -15.11 -15.84 -13.21
N SER A 213 -15.31 -17.16 -13.10
CA SER A 213 -16.50 -17.71 -12.46
C SER A 213 -16.60 -17.36 -10.97
N GLY A 214 -15.47 -17.08 -10.32
CA GLY A 214 -15.41 -16.63 -8.93
C GLY A 214 -15.94 -15.20 -8.69
N TYR A 215 -16.26 -14.43 -9.74
CA TYR A 215 -16.93 -13.12 -9.61
C TYR A 215 -18.13 -12.90 -10.53
N ILE A 216 -18.60 -13.94 -11.23
CA ILE A 216 -19.87 -13.85 -11.96
C ILE A 216 -21.00 -13.88 -10.94
N LYS A 217 -21.67 -12.75 -10.72
CA LYS A 217 -22.95 -12.67 -10.00
C LYS A 217 -24.08 -12.68 -11.04
N ILE A 218 -25.10 -13.50 -10.82
CA ILE A 218 -26.30 -13.57 -11.67
C ILE A 218 -27.47 -13.04 -10.84
N PRO A 219 -27.94 -11.79 -11.04
CA PRO A 219 -29.07 -11.20 -10.32
C PRO A 219 -30.31 -12.09 -10.25
N THR A 220 -30.62 -12.84 -11.30
CA THR A 220 -31.78 -13.75 -11.34
C THR A 220 -31.55 -15.13 -10.71
N ASP A 221 -30.34 -15.43 -10.22
CA ASP A 221 -29.97 -16.72 -9.60
C ASP A 221 -29.05 -16.54 -8.38
N ILE A 222 -29.43 -15.60 -7.51
CA ILE A 222 -28.76 -15.33 -6.22
C ILE A 222 -28.63 -16.60 -5.34
N PRO A 223 -29.61 -17.53 -5.26
CA PRO A 223 -29.45 -18.75 -4.47
C PRO A 223 -28.29 -19.63 -4.95
N ALA A 224 -28.10 -19.81 -6.26
CA ALA A 224 -26.97 -20.58 -6.77
C ALA A 224 -25.65 -19.81 -6.66
N TYR A 225 -25.66 -18.49 -6.87
CA TYR A 225 -24.51 -17.61 -6.64
C TYR A 225 -23.99 -17.72 -5.20
N LEU A 226 -24.85 -17.56 -4.20
CA LEU A 226 -24.47 -17.65 -2.79
C LEU A 226 -24.07 -19.06 -2.33
N LYS A 227 -24.53 -20.12 -3.03
CA LYS A 227 -24.17 -21.51 -2.74
C LYS A 227 -22.82 -21.91 -3.38
N GLY A 228 -22.60 -21.52 -4.64
CA GLY A 228 -21.52 -22.09 -5.47
C GLY A 228 -20.44 -21.12 -5.93
N CYS A 229 -20.64 -19.80 -5.88
CA CYS A 229 -19.56 -18.86 -6.23
C CYS A 229 -18.53 -18.80 -5.09
N SER A 230 -17.29 -19.20 -5.36
CA SER A 230 -16.28 -19.49 -4.33
C SER A 230 -15.63 -18.24 -3.71
N PHE A 231 -15.61 -17.12 -4.44
CA PHE A 231 -14.83 -15.94 -4.08
C PHE A 231 -15.69 -14.71 -3.78
N LEU A 232 -16.53 -14.25 -4.72
CA LEU A 232 -17.23 -12.96 -4.57
C LEU A 232 -18.21 -12.89 -3.38
N PRO A 233 -19.06 -13.90 -3.08
CA PRO A 233 -19.89 -13.89 -1.87
C PRO A 233 -19.08 -13.81 -0.57
N LYS A 234 -17.85 -14.34 -0.58
CA LYS A 234 -16.94 -14.38 0.58
C LYS A 234 -16.27 -13.02 0.80
N VAL A 235 -15.68 -12.43 -0.25
CA VAL A 235 -15.05 -11.10 -0.19
C VAL A 235 -16.09 -9.98 0.01
N ASN A 236 -17.35 -10.22 -0.30
CA ASN A 236 -18.43 -9.23 -0.07
C ASN A 236 -19.19 -9.44 1.25
N ASN A 237 -18.82 -10.43 2.09
CA ASN A 237 -19.56 -10.79 3.31
C ASN A 237 -21.07 -11.02 3.07
N GLU A 238 -21.46 -11.58 1.91
CA GLU A 238 -22.88 -11.74 1.55
C GLU A 238 -23.54 -12.89 2.33
N ILE A 239 -22.76 -13.90 2.72
CA ILE A 239 -23.23 -15.09 3.43
C ILE A 239 -23.55 -14.75 4.91
N LYS A 240 -24.81 -14.42 5.17
CA LYS A 240 -25.32 -13.88 6.45
C LYS A 240 -24.84 -14.59 7.72
N ASN A 241 -24.76 -15.92 7.72
CA ASN A 241 -24.40 -16.72 8.90
C ASN A 241 -22.89 -16.90 9.10
N THR A 242 -22.06 -16.49 8.13
CA THR A 242 -20.60 -16.65 8.15
C THR A 242 -19.87 -15.34 7.83
N ARG A 243 -20.54 -14.18 8.02
CA ARG A 243 -19.93 -12.85 7.87
C ARG A 243 -18.73 -12.72 8.80
N ASN A 244 -17.59 -12.34 8.25
CA ASN A 244 -16.35 -12.21 8.99
C ASN A 244 -16.11 -10.74 9.37
N SER A 245 -16.11 -10.42 10.67
CA SER A 245 -15.87 -9.04 11.14
C SER A 245 -14.45 -8.58 10.84
N THR A 246 -13.46 -9.47 10.83
CA THR A 246 -12.06 -9.15 10.50
C THR A 246 -11.93 -8.64 9.07
N TYR A 247 -12.71 -9.17 8.10
CA TYR A 247 -12.69 -8.66 6.72
C TYR A 247 -13.18 -7.21 6.67
N LYS A 248 -14.29 -6.93 7.38
CA LYS A 248 -14.82 -5.57 7.56
C LYS A 248 -13.84 -4.63 8.24
N GLU A 249 -13.24 -5.06 9.35
CA GLU A 249 -12.29 -4.27 10.13
C GLU A 249 -11.03 -3.93 9.31
N ARG A 250 -10.50 -4.89 8.55
CA ARG A 250 -9.34 -4.69 7.67
C ARG A 250 -9.67 -3.74 6.52
N PHE A 251 -10.76 -3.96 5.79
CA PHE A 251 -11.15 -3.07 4.70
C PHE A 251 -11.46 -1.65 5.21
N ALA A 252 -12.16 -1.51 6.34
CA ALA A 252 -12.42 -0.22 7.00
C ALA A 252 -11.15 0.47 7.53
N SER A 253 -10.03 -0.25 7.71
CA SER A 253 -8.77 0.34 8.18
C SER A 253 -8.02 1.15 7.12
N LEU A 254 -8.31 0.93 5.83
CA LEU A 254 -7.68 1.64 4.70
C LEU A 254 -7.68 3.15 4.92
N GLU A 255 -6.59 3.84 4.60
CA GLU A 255 -6.53 5.30 4.68
C GLU A 255 -7.34 5.98 3.57
N ASN A 256 -7.22 5.47 2.35
CA ASN A 256 -7.92 5.95 1.16
C ASN A 256 -8.37 4.74 0.32
N LEU A 257 -9.55 4.84 -0.28
CA LEU A 257 -10.04 3.87 -1.27
C LEU A 257 -10.41 4.63 -2.54
N VAL A 258 -9.58 4.50 -3.58
CA VAL A 258 -9.76 5.21 -4.85
C VAL A 258 -10.38 4.26 -5.87
N LEU A 259 -11.60 4.57 -6.30
CA LEU A 259 -12.41 3.75 -7.19
C LEU A 259 -12.56 4.46 -8.54
N ILE A 260 -11.90 3.95 -9.58
CA ILE A 260 -11.91 4.53 -10.92
C ILE A 260 -12.88 3.75 -11.81
N MET A 261 -13.89 4.44 -12.33
CA MET A 261 -14.82 3.95 -13.36
C MET A 261 -14.49 4.61 -14.70
N PHE A 262 -14.55 3.82 -15.77
CA PHE A 262 -14.34 4.28 -17.14
C PHE A 262 -15.70 4.55 -17.80
N GLU A 263 -15.90 5.75 -18.34
CA GLU A 263 -17.20 6.15 -18.89
C GLU A 263 -17.67 5.25 -20.04
N GLN A 264 -16.73 4.80 -20.89
CA GLN A 264 -16.95 3.98 -22.06
C GLN A 264 -16.48 2.53 -21.84
N ASP A 265 -16.48 2.04 -20.60
CA ASP A 265 -16.22 0.63 -20.31
C ASP A 265 -17.30 -0.28 -20.95
N THR A 266 -16.86 -1.27 -21.71
CA THR A 266 -17.71 -2.31 -22.32
C THR A 266 -17.29 -3.72 -21.90
N VAL A 267 -16.37 -3.85 -20.95
CA VAL A 267 -15.87 -5.13 -20.41
C VAL A 267 -16.57 -5.42 -19.08
N LEU A 268 -16.74 -4.39 -18.24
CA LEU A 268 -17.46 -4.49 -16.98
C LEU A 268 -18.97 -4.31 -17.21
N VAL A 269 -19.78 -5.28 -16.76
CA VAL A 269 -21.24 -5.28 -16.90
C VAL A 269 -21.89 -5.57 -15.54
N PRO A 270 -22.53 -4.58 -14.88
CA PRO A 270 -22.56 -3.16 -15.23
C PRO A 270 -21.21 -2.49 -14.91
N LYS A 271 -20.86 -1.39 -15.59
CA LYS A 271 -19.58 -0.68 -15.36
C LYS A 271 -19.51 -0.06 -13.96
N GLU A 272 -20.66 0.24 -13.37
CA GLU A 272 -20.86 0.72 -12.01
C GLU A 272 -20.31 -0.27 -10.96
N THR A 273 -20.02 -1.52 -11.34
CA THR A 273 -19.30 -2.48 -10.48
C THR A 273 -17.91 -1.98 -10.05
N SER A 274 -17.24 -1.12 -10.84
CA SER A 274 -16.01 -0.42 -10.44
C SER A 274 -16.18 0.45 -9.20
N TRP A 275 -17.42 0.83 -8.90
CA TRP A 275 -17.80 1.68 -7.78
C TRP A 275 -18.63 0.92 -6.73
N PHE A 276 -18.69 -0.42 -6.76
CA PHE A 276 -19.61 -1.25 -5.95
C PHE A 276 -21.11 -1.05 -6.24
N GLY A 277 -21.47 -0.37 -7.34
CA GLY A 277 -22.85 -0.38 -7.85
C GLY A 277 -23.17 -1.70 -8.56
N TYR A 278 -24.41 -2.16 -8.48
CA TYR A 278 -24.83 -3.42 -9.10
C TYR A 278 -26.34 -3.50 -9.33
N TYR A 279 -26.79 -4.51 -10.08
CA TYR A 279 -28.22 -4.82 -10.22
C TYR A 279 -28.82 -5.32 -8.90
N PRO A 280 -30.12 -5.07 -8.62
CA PRO A 280 -30.83 -5.65 -7.50
C PRO A 280 -31.08 -7.14 -7.69
N ASP A 281 -31.17 -7.87 -6.58
CA ASP A 281 -31.54 -9.29 -6.59
C ASP A 281 -32.89 -9.51 -7.31
N GLY A 282 -32.89 -10.37 -8.32
CA GLY A 282 -34.05 -10.75 -9.13
C GLY A 282 -34.25 -9.99 -10.45
N SER A 283 -33.46 -8.95 -10.77
CA SER A 283 -33.68 -8.10 -11.96
C SER A 283 -32.37 -7.60 -12.59
N TYR A 284 -32.41 -7.23 -13.87
CA TYR A 284 -31.34 -6.52 -14.59
C TYR A 284 -31.77 -5.10 -15.03
N ASP A 285 -32.95 -4.64 -14.61
CA ASP A 285 -33.64 -3.49 -15.22
C ASP A 285 -33.10 -2.14 -14.72
N THR A 286 -32.66 -2.09 -13.46
CA THR A 286 -32.14 -0.89 -12.80
C THR A 286 -30.78 -1.20 -12.18
N ILE A 287 -29.82 -0.30 -12.32
CA ILE A 287 -28.52 -0.38 -11.64
C ILE A 287 -28.59 0.46 -10.37
N LEU A 288 -28.31 -0.15 -9.21
CA LEU A 288 -28.21 0.56 -7.94
C LEU A 288 -26.81 1.17 -7.79
N PRO A 289 -26.68 2.45 -7.37
CA PRO A 289 -25.41 2.97 -6.88
C PRO A 289 -25.01 2.25 -5.59
N ALA A 290 -23.72 2.28 -5.25
CA ALA A 290 -23.19 1.59 -4.06
C ALA A 290 -24.01 1.88 -2.80
N GLN A 291 -24.35 3.16 -2.58
CA GLN A 291 -25.09 3.68 -1.43
C GLN A 291 -26.50 3.10 -1.26
N GLU A 292 -27.08 2.50 -2.31
CA GLU A 292 -28.39 1.85 -2.27
C GLU A 292 -28.31 0.31 -2.15
N THR A 293 -27.10 -0.27 -2.25
CA THR A 293 -26.89 -1.72 -2.07
C THR A 293 -27.03 -2.14 -0.61
N GLN A 294 -27.41 -3.41 -0.36
CA GLN A 294 -27.40 -3.96 1.00
C GLN A 294 -25.98 -4.01 1.60
N LEU A 295 -24.97 -4.32 0.78
CA LEU A 295 -23.55 -4.33 1.18
C LEU A 295 -23.10 -3.01 1.80
N TYR A 296 -23.55 -1.87 1.26
CA TYR A 296 -23.26 -0.55 1.81
C TYR A 296 -24.21 -0.21 2.98
N THR A 297 -25.51 -0.36 2.80
CA THR A 297 -26.51 0.13 3.79
C THR A 297 -26.46 -0.60 5.13
N GLU A 298 -26.20 -1.91 5.12
CA GLU A 298 -25.86 -2.72 6.31
C GLU A 298 -24.35 -2.78 6.61
N ASP A 299 -23.52 -2.14 5.78
CA ASP A 299 -22.07 -1.99 5.93
C ASP A 299 -21.32 -3.33 6.13
N TRP A 300 -21.54 -4.31 5.25
CA TRP A 300 -21.04 -5.70 5.39
C TRP A 300 -19.51 -5.81 5.38
N ILE A 301 -18.84 -4.92 4.64
CA ILE A 301 -17.38 -4.88 4.50
C ILE A 301 -16.76 -3.58 5.05
N GLY A 302 -17.53 -2.67 5.65
CA GLY A 302 -16.98 -1.39 6.11
C GLY A 302 -16.90 -0.29 5.05
N LEU A 303 -17.43 -0.52 3.84
CA LEU A 303 -17.43 0.46 2.75
C LEU A 303 -18.17 1.75 3.11
N LYS A 304 -19.29 1.67 3.82
CA LYS A 304 -20.03 2.85 4.31
C LYS A 304 -19.23 3.55 5.40
N THR A 305 -18.62 2.79 6.31
CA THR A 305 -17.72 3.35 7.34
C THR A 305 -16.55 4.14 6.72
N LEU A 306 -15.95 3.65 5.63
CA LEU A 306 -14.91 4.39 4.88
C LEU A 306 -15.45 5.65 4.18
N ASP A 307 -16.63 5.55 3.55
CA ASP A 307 -17.22 6.62 2.75
C ASP A 307 -17.67 7.79 3.65
N GLU A 308 -18.35 7.48 4.76
CA GLU A 308 -18.72 8.46 5.79
C GLU A 308 -17.50 9.09 6.49
N ALA A 309 -16.38 8.35 6.58
CA ALA A 309 -15.09 8.91 7.03
C ALA A 309 -14.37 9.77 5.96
N GLY A 310 -14.97 9.94 4.77
CA GLY A 310 -14.41 10.72 3.67
C GLY A 310 -13.20 10.07 2.99
N LYS A 311 -12.96 8.77 3.20
CA LYS A 311 -11.79 8.02 2.69
C LYS A 311 -12.02 7.43 1.29
N VAL A 312 -13.26 7.22 0.89
CA VAL A 312 -13.59 6.72 -0.47
C VAL A 312 -13.57 7.87 -1.47
N LYS A 313 -13.15 7.57 -2.71
CA LYS A 313 -13.09 8.50 -3.84
C LYS A 313 -13.66 7.82 -5.08
N PHE A 314 -14.90 8.18 -5.43
CA PHE A 314 -15.55 7.75 -6.67
C PHE A 314 -15.09 8.67 -7.81
N ILE A 315 -14.23 8.16 -8.69
CA ILE A 315 -13.60 8.91 -9.77
C ILE A 315 -14.05 8.34 -11.11
N ASN A 316 -14.59 9.19 -11.98
CA ASN A 316 -15.04 8.82 -13.31
C ASN A 316 -14.10 9.46 -14.34
N VAL A 317 -13.59 8.66 -15.28
CA VAL A 317 -12.66 9.11 -16.32
C VAL A 317 -13.15 8.70 -17.71
N SER A 318 -12.86 9.51 -18.71
CA SER A 318 -13.10 9.13 -20.11
C SER A 318 -12.08 8.09 -20.54
N GLY A 319 -12.50 7.12 -21.36
CA GLY A 319 -11.71 5.98 -21.80
C GLY A 319 -12.55 4.70 -21.87
N GLY A 320 -12.04 3.73 -22.63
CA GLY A 320 -12.49 2.33 -22.55
C GLY A 320 -11.90 1.62 -21.32
N HIS A 321 -12.12 0.31 -21.21
CA HIS A 321 -11.62 -0.48 -20.07
C HIS A 321 -10.11 -0.32 -19.88
N LEU A 322 -9.71 0.18 -18.71
CA LEU A 322 -8.33 0.53 -18.32
C LEU A 322 -7.64 1.65 -19.13
N ASP A 323 -8.26 2.25 -20.15
CA ASP A 323 -7.64 3.29 -21.00
C ASP A 323 -7.61 4.66 -20.29
N ILE A 324 -6.83 4.76 -19.21
CA ILE A 324 -6.66 5.98 -18.41
C ILE A 324 -5.60 6.90 -19.03
N SER A 325 -5.92 8.18 -19.18
CA SER A 325 -4.97 9.17 -19.67
C SER A 325 -3.82 9.41 -18.67
N GLN A 326 -2.64 9.79 -19.15
CA GLN A 326 -1.52 10.16 -18.26
C GLN A 326 -1.85 11.37 -17.38
N THR A 327 -2.72 12.27 -17.87
CA THR A 327 -3.21 13.43 -17.13
C THR A 327 -4.09 12.99 -15.97
N ASP A 328 -4.99 12.03 -16.19
CA ASP A 328 -5.87 11.50 -15.14
C ASP A 328 -5.10 10.62 -14.14
N MET A 329 -4.13 9.81 -14.58
CA MET A 329 -3.21 9.10 -13.67
C MET A 329 -2.50 10.07 -12.71
N LYS A 330 -1.96 11.18 -13.23
CA LYS A 330 -1.28 12.21 -12.43
C LYS A 330 -2.21 12.97 -11.50
N LYS A 331 -3.49 13.11 -11.88
CA LYS A 331 -4.50 13.84 -11.11
C LYS A 331 -5.15 13.01 -10.01
N TYR A 332 -5.33 11.70 -10.26
CA TYR A 332 -6.21 10.84 -9.47
C TYR A 332 -5.53 9.62 -8.84
N VAL A 333 -4.35 9.20 -9.33
CA VAL A 333 -3.59 8.08 -8.75
C VAL A 333 -2.34 8.60 -8.03
N LEU A 334 -1.55 9.44 -8.71
CA LEU A 334 -0.26 9.91 -8.23
C LEU A 334 -0.29 10.61 -6.84
N PRO A 335 -1.29 11.44 -6.48
CA PRO A 335 -1.29 12.11 -5.17
C PRO A 335 -1.25 11.13 -3.99
N TYR A 336 -1.91 9.97 -4.13
CA TYR A 336 -1.96 8.91 -3.10
C TYR A 336 -0.65 8.13 -2.97
N LEU A 337 0.32 8.35 -3.86
CA LEU A 337 1.64 7.75 -3.79
C LEU A 337 2.69 8.72 -3.24
N VAL A 338 2.48 10.04 -3.38
CA VAL A 338 3.54 11.06 -3.14
C VAL A 338 3.43 11.72 -1.77
N GLU A 339 2.24 11.79 -1.17
CA GLU A 339 2.04 12.50 0.10
C GLU A 339 1.43 11.63 1.20
N GLN A 340 2.20 11.47 2.28
CA GLN A 340 1.66 11.53 3.64
C GLN A 340 2.39 12.64 4.42
N ALA A 341 2.16 13.90 4.03
CA ALA A 341 2.35 14.99 4.99
C ALA A 341 1.22 14.87 6.04
N PRO A 342 1.51 14.84 7.35
CA PRO A 342 0.45 14.73 8.35
C PRO A 342 -0.49 15.92 8.23
N SER A 343 -1.80 15.64 8.11
CA SER A 343 -2.83 16.67 8.18
C SER A 343 -2.64 17.51 9.45
N PRO A 344 -2.78 18.85 9.42
CA PRO A 344 -2.77 19.66 10.63
C PRO A 344 -3.98 19.25 11.48
N SER A 345 -3.76 18.38 12.47
CA SER A 345 -4.75 18.14 13.51
C SER A 345 -5.01 19.47 14.20
N LEU A 346 -6.29 19.82 14.34
CA LEU A 346 -6.71 21.12 14.85
C LEU A 346 -6.42 21.20 16.36
N GLN A 347 -5.16 21.47 16.73
CA GLN A 347 -4.79 21.67 18.12
C GLN A 347 -5.42 22.97 18.61
N ILE A 348 -6.36 22.82 19.55
CA ILE A 348 -7.00 23.93 20.24
C ILE A 348 -5.93 24.61 21.12
N GLU A 349 -5.41 25.74 20.66
CA GLU A 349 -4.45 26.53 21.44
C GLU A 349 -5.06 26.97 22.77
N LYS A 350 -4.38 26.61 23.87
CA LYS A 350 -4.38 27.39 25.11
C LYS A 350 -3.01 28.02 25.26
N GLY A 351 -2.88 29.29 24.86
CA GLY A 351 -1.69 30.09 25.18
C GLY A 351 -1.65 30.54 26.65
N PRO A 352 -0.74 31.46 27.03
CA PRO A 352 0.28 32.10 26.19
C PRO A 352 1.70 32.18 26.82
N SER A 353 2.75 32.14 26.00
CA SER A 353 4.07 32.66 26.37
C SER A 353 4.93 33.11 25.18
N SER A 354 4.73 34.36 24.77
CA SER A 354 5.76 35.31 24.30
C SER A 354 6.99 34.78 23.54
N CYS A 355 7.02 34.97 22.21
CA CYS A 355 7.92 35.95 21.58
C CYS A 355 7.57 36.23 20.11
N ARG A 356 7.53 37.51 19.71
CA ARG A 356 7.39 37.97 18.31
C ARG A 356 8.75 38.00 17.61
N TRP A 357 8.85 37.51 16.37
CA TRP A 357 9.71 38.09 15.31
C TRP A 357 9.08 37.89 13.91
N VAL A 358 9.47 38.76 12.97
CA VAL A 358 8.72 39.18 11.76
C VAL A 358 9.78 39.65 10.71
N SER A 359 9.69 39.49 9.37
CA SER A 359 8.64 39.10 8.41
C SER A 359 9.23 38.50 7.11
N ALA A 360 8.35 37.98 6.23
CA ALA A 360 8.53 37.78 4.77
C ALA A 360 9.30 36.50 4.36
N ILE A 361 9.05 35.85 3.21
CA ILE A 361 8.63 36.36 1.89
C ILE A 361 7.44 35.58 1.28
N LYS A 362 6.70 36.25 0.37
CA LYS A 362 5.58 35.73 -0.45
C LYS A 362 5.93 35.87 -1.94
N ASN A 363 5.22 35.15 -2.82
CA ASN A 363 5.24 35.18 -4.30
C ASN A 363 6.18 34.13 -4.95
N ASN A 364 5.89 33.51 -6.10
CA ASN A 364 4.71 33.68 -6.98
C ASN A 364 4.33 32.43 -7.80
N PHE A 365 3.18 32.53 -8.48
CA PHE A 365 2.51 31.53 -9.32
C PHE A 365 2.86 31.73 -10.83
N MET A 366 2.61 30.70 -11.66
CA MET A 366 2.71 30.64 -13.14
C MET A 366 4.10 30.51 -13.81
N GLU A 367 4.29 29.39 -14.53
CA GLU A 367 4.69 29.44 -15.95
C GLU A 367 3.99 28.30 -16.73
N LEU A 368 3.75 28.51 -18.03
CA LEU A 368 2.72 27.81 -18.82
C LEU A 368 3.27 26.70 -19.73
N VAL A 369 2.51 25.60 -19.83
CA VAL A 369 2.17 24.84 -21.05
C VAL A 369 3.27 24.69 -22.12
N GLY A 370 3.87 23.49 -22.18
CA GLY A 370 4.50 22.95 -23.38
C GLY A 370 3.68 21.79 -23.94
N ARG A 371 3.24 21.87 -25.20
CA ARG A 371 2.51 20.79 -25.90
C ARG A 371 3.32 19.50 -25.97
N ALA A 372 2.70 18.37 -25.63
CA ALA A 372 3.05 17.05 -26.15
C ALA A 372 1.75 16.30 -26.49
N GLU A 373 1.75 15.56 -27.59
CA GLU A 373 0.55 14.91 -28.13
C GLU A 373 0.10 13.74 -27.25
N ASP A 374 -1.17 13.74 -26.83
CA ASP A 374 -1.77 12.59 -26.15
C ASP A 374 -1.94 11.42 -27.14
N ARG A 375 -1.39 10.27 -26.77
CA ARG A 375 -1.73 8.96 -27.36
C ARG A 375 -2.25 8.04 -26.27
N ASN A 376 -3.55 7.78 -26.28
CA ASN A 376 -4.16 6.62 -25.63
C ASN A 376 -3.47 5.35 -26.15
N LEU A 377 -3.05 4.47 -25.25
CA LEU A 377 -2.23 3.31 -25.61
C LEU A 377 -2.39 2.15 -24.60
N LEU A 378 -3.64 1.81 -24.30
CA LEU A 378 -4.04 0.48 -23.85
C LEU A 378 -5.01 -0.17 -24.86
N ASP A 379 -4.60 -0.20 -26.13
CA ASP A 379 -5.27 -0.99 -27.18
C ASP A 379 -4.87 -2.46 -27.04
N ILE A 380 -5.76 -3.26 -26.43
CA ILE A 380 -5.62 -4.72 -26.33
C ILE A 380 -5.98 -5.35 -27.68
N ARG A 381 -5.08 -5.18 -28.66
CA ARG A 381 -5.13 -5.85 -29.97
C ARG A 381 -3.75 -6.28 -30.46
N ARG A 382 -3.20 -7.35 -29.86
CA ARG A 382 -2.75 -8.57 -30.55
C ARG A 382 -2.13 -9.58 -29.60
#